data_AF-A0A1Q9PJG5-F1
#
_entry.id   AF-A0A1Q9PJG5-F1
#
_cell.length_a   1.000
_cell.length_b   1.000
_cell.length_c   1.000
_cell.angle_alpha   90.00
_cell.angle_beta   90.00
_cell.angle_gamma   90.00
#
_symmetry.space_group_name_H-M   'P 1'
#
loop_
_entity.id
_entity.type
_entity.pdbx_description
1 polymer ?
#
loop_
_entity_poly.entity_id
_entity_poly.type
_entity_poly.pdbx_seq_one_letter_code
_entity_poly.pdbx_strand_id
1 'polypeptide(L)'
;MSNLLNASINGDWDMVISLIGVCDKLDLTDEEEGRTSLMYAVIDKKDDIVKLLLGKYSSVNSQDDKGYTALHYASQNYSLDKGRIQRFQ
;
A
#
# COMPACT_ATOMS: atom_id res chain seq x y z
N MET A 1 -7.32 14.38 -10.71
CA MET A 1 -7.78 13.37 -9.72
C MET A 1 -7.07 12.09 -10.11
N SER A 2 -6.12 11.51 -9.38
CA SER A 2 -5.90 11.44 -7.93
C SER A 2 -4.40 11.52 -7.60
N ASN A 3 -3.92 12.65 -7.08
CA ASN A 3 -2.48 12.93 -6.95
C ASN A 3 -1.75 11.94 -6.01
N LEU A 4 -2.41 11.51 -4.93
CA LEU A 4 -1.85 10.56 -3.96
C LEU A 4 -1.62 9.18 -4.58
N LEU A 5 -2.59 8.72 -5.37
CA LEU A 5 -2.54 7.41 -5.99
C LEU A 5 -1.47 7.39 -7.09
N ASN A 6 -1.40 8.41 -7.95
CA ASN A 6 -0.33 8.53 -8.95
C ASN A 6 1.06 8.53 -8.29
N ALA A 7 1.22 9.22 -7.16
CA ALA A 7 2.47 9.20 -6.40
C ALA A 7 2.78 7.78 -5.89
N SER A 8 1.77 7.04 -5.42
CA SER A 8 1.93 5.65 -4.98
C SER A 8 2.28 4.69 -6.14
N ILE A 9 1.67 4.90 -7.32
CA ILE A 9 1.90 4.12 -8.54
C ILE A 9 3.33 4.36 -9.07
N ASN A 10 3.77 5.62 -9.07
CA ASN A 10 5.11 6.00 -9.50
C ASN A 10 6.21 5.64 -8.49
N GLY A 11 5.85 5.19 -7.28
CA GLY A 11 6.79 4.96 -6.19
C GLY A 11 7.37 6.26 -5.60
N ASP A 12 6.70 7.39 -5.81
CA ASP A 12 7.11 8.70 -5.34
C ASP A 12 6.62 8.94 -3.90
N TRP A 13 7.26 8.23 -2.97
CA TRP A 13 6.84 8.15 -1.58
C TRP A 13 6.98 9.49 -0.82
N ASP A 14 7.89 10.37 -1.22
CA ASP A 14 8.03 11.71 -0.66
C ASP A 14 6.81 12.60 -0.98
N MET A 15 6.31 12.48 -2.22
CA MET A 15 5.07 13.13 -2.64
C MET A 15 3.87 12.54 -1.89
N VAL A 16 3.86 11.22 -1.67
CA VAL A 16 2.83 10.55 -0.83
C VAL A 16 2.83 11.11 0.59
N ILE A 17 3.99 11.27 1.24
CA ILE A 17 4.10 11.86 2.59
C ILE A 17 3.55 13.28 2.60
N SER A 18 3.94 14.10 1.62
CA SER A 18 3.50 15.49 1.52
C SER A 18 1.98 15.59 1.32
N LEU A 19 1.39 14.67 0.55
CA LEU A 19 -0.05 14.64 0.27
C LEU A 19 -0.87 14.05 1.43
N ILE A 20 -0.35 13.07 2.17
CA ILE A 20 -1.01 12.50 3.37
C ILE A 20 -1.23 13.58 4.44
N GLY A 21 -0.33 14.57 4.53
CA GLY A 21 -0.46 15.70 5.45
C GLY A 21 -1.58 16.67 5.05
N VAL A 22 -1.91 16.76 3.77
CA VAL A 22 -2.82 17.77 3.19
C VAL A 22 -4.18 17.17 2.80
N CYS A 23 -4.27 15.86 2.61
CA CYS A 23 -5.45 15.18 2.07
C CYS A 23 -6.04 14.18 3.07
N ASP A 24 -7.33 14.33 3.39
CA ASP A 24 -8.06 13.45 4.30
C ASP A 24 -8.66 12.20 3.60
N LYS A 25 -8.66 12.16 2.26
CA LYS A 25 -9.22 11.03 1.49
C LYS A 25 -8.11 10.08 1.03
N LEU A 26 -7.78 9.13 1.88
CA LEU A 26 -6.81 8.04 1.59
C LEU A 26 -7.44 6.82 0.91
N ASP A 27 -8.77 6.79 0.81
CA ASP A 27 -9.53 5.64 0.32
C ASP A 27 -9.75 5.68 -1.20
N LEU A 28 -8.77 6.23 -1.92
CA LEU A 28 -8.82 6.31 -3.37
C LEU A 28 -8.29 4.99 -3.94
N THR A 29 -9.10 4.39 -4.81
CA THR A 29 -8.74 3.21 -5.58
C THR A 29 -8.26 3.62 -6.96
N ASP A 30 -7.35 2.83 -7.51
CA ASP A 30 -6.93 2.94 -8.89
C ASP A 30 -8.01 2.50 -9.87
N GLU A 31 -7.98 3.06 -11.08
CA GLU A 31 -8.93 2.70 -12.15
C GLU A 31 -8.54 1.40 -12.87
N GLU A 32 -7.27 0.98 -12.86
CA GLU A 32 -6.85 -0.26 -13.53
C GLU A 32 -7.17 -1.51 -12.72
N GLU A 33 -6.95 -1.47 -11.41
CA GLU A 33 -7.01 -2.67 -10.55
C GLU A 33 -7.84 -2.46 -9.27
N GLY A 34 -8.41 -1.27 -9.05
CA GLY A 34 -9.16 -0.99 -7.82
C GLY A 34 -8.28 -0.86 -6.57
N ARG A 35 -6.95 -0.75 -6.73
CA ARG A 35 -6.00 -0.79 -5.60
C ARG A 35 -5.88 0.54 -4.88
N THR A 36 -5.76 0.51 -3.55
CA THR A 36 -5.54 1.72 -2.76
C THR A 36 -4.04 2.04 -2.59
N SER A 37 -3.73 3.28 -2.22
CA SER A 37 -2.37 3.73 -1.87
C SER A 37 -1.70 2.82 -0.83
N LEU A 38 -2.48 2.28 0.12
CA LEU A 38 -1.99 1.36 1.13
C LEU A 38 -1.58 0.00 0.53
N MET A 39 -2.33 -0.52 -0.44
CA MET A 39 -1.95 -1.76 -1.14
C MET A 39 -0.64 -1.58 -1.89
N TYR A 40 -0.46 -0.47 -2.62
CA TYR A 40 0.81 -0.17 -3.30
C TYR A 40 1.97 -0.06 -2.31
N ALA A 41 1.79 0.62 -1.17
CA ALA A 41 2.83 0.74 -0.14
C ALA A 41 3.24 -0.62 0.43
N VAL A 42 2.27 -1.53 0.62
CA VAL A 42 2.53 -2.91 1.05
C VAL A 42 3.24 -3.72 -0.02
N ILE A 43 2.83 -3.60 -1.29
CA ILE A 43 3.45 -4.30 -2.43
C ILE A 43 4.91 -3.88 -2.58
N ASP A 44 5.20 -2.57 -2.47
CA ASP A 44 6.56 -2.00 -2.56
C ASP A 44 7.38 -2.14 -1.26
N LYS A 45 6.83 -2.84 -0.25
CA LYS A 45 7.46 -3.09 1.06
C LYS A 45 7.91 -1.81 1.78
N LYS A 46 7.10 -0.76 1.69
CA LYS A 46 7.36 0.54 2.32
C LYS A 46 6.72 0.63 3.68
N ASP A 47 7.31 -0.07 4.64
CA ASP A 47 6.80 -0.17 6.02
C ASP A 47 6.54 1.20 6.68
N ASP A 48 7.38 2.20 6.39
CA ASP A 48 7.21 3.56 6.95
C ASP A 48 5.96 4.26 6.41
N ILE A 49 5.69 4.11 5.10
CA ILE A 49 4.48 4.64 4.47
C ILE A 49 3.25 3.87 4.92
N VAL A 50 3.35 2.55 5.05
CA VAL A 50 2.29 1.70 5.60
C VAL A 50 1.91 2.17 7.00
N LYS A 51 2.88 2.41 7.89
CA LYS A 51 2.61 2.95 9.24
C LYS A 51 1.96 4.33 9.20
N LEU A 52 2.42 5.21 8.33
CA LEU A 52 1.86 6.55 8.13
C LEU A 52 0.40 6.51 7.68
N LEU A 53 0.10 5.69 6.67
CA LEU A 53 -1.25 5.49 6.14
C LEU A 53 -2.16 4.85 7.18
N LEU A 54 -1.68 3.83 7.90
CA LEU A 54 -2.44 3.16 8.98
C LEU A 54 -2.80 4.13 10.11
N GLY A 55 -1.87 5.02 10.49
CA GLY A 55 -2.11 6.03 11.52
C GLY A 55 -3.19 7.06 11.17
N LYS A 56 -3.54 7.19 9.88
CA LYS A 56 -4.51 8.16 9.36
C LYS A 56 -5.92 7.60 9.13
N TYR A 57 -6.27 6.47 9.74
CA TYR A 57 -7.57 5.78 9.53
C TYR A 57 -7.86 5.49 8.05
N SER A 58 -6.83 5.17 7.26
CA SER A 58 -7.07 4.66 5.91
C SER A 58 -7.89 3.37 5.99
N SER A 59 -8.82 3.19 5.06
CA SER A 59 -9.68 2.00 5.00
C SER A 59 -8.84 0.78 4.63
N VAL A 60 -8.26 0.16 5.65
CA VAL A 60 -7.47 -1.08 5.54
C VAL A 60 -8.29 -2.25 4.98
N ASN A 61 -9.62 -2.13 5.08
CA ASN A 61 -10.58 -3.12 4.60
C ASN A 61 -11.02 -2.89 3.15
N SER A 62 -10.55 -1.82 2.50
CA SER A 62 -10.85 -1.62 1.09
C SER A 62 -10.29 -2.77 0.28
N GLN A 63 -11.12 -3.29 -0.61
CA GLN A 63 -10.82 -4.40 -1.49
C GLN A 63 -10.54 -3.84 -2.88
N ASP A 64 -9.58 -4.46 -3.56
CA ASP A 64 -9.34 -4.23 -4.97
C ASP A 64 -10.38 -4.95 -5.83
N ASP A 65 -10.31 -4.79 -7.15
CA ASP A 65 -11.28 -5.41 -8.07
C ASP A 65 -11.25 -6.95 -8.04
N LYS A 66 -10.19 -7.52 -7.46
CA LYS A 66 -10.00 -8.97 -7.26
C LYS A 66 -10.47 -9.42 -5.87
N GLY A 67 -10.96 -8.51 -5.03
CA GLY A 67 -11.40 -8.78 -3.67
C GLY A 67 -10.27 -8.82 -2.62
N TYR A 68 -9.04 -8.47 -3.01
CA TYR A 68 -7.88 -8.47 -2.11
C TYR A 68 -7.76 -7.17 -1.33
N THR A 69 -7.44 -7.29 -0.05
CA THR A 69 -7.13 -6.16 0.84
C THR A 69 -5.63 -5.96 0.95
N ALA A 70 -5.20 -4.82 1.51
CA ALA A 70 -3.78 -4.58 1.82
C ALA A 70 -3.16 -5.70 2.68
N LEU A 71 -3.93 -6.34 3.56
CA LEU A 71 -3.48 -7.46 4.39
C LEU A 71 -3.19 -8.73 3.57
N HIS A 72 -3.93 -8.98 2.49
CA HIS A 72 -3.67 -10.11 1.59
C HIS A 72 -2.30 -9.95 0.93
N TYR A 73 -1.99 -8.75 0.45
CA TYR A 73 -0.68 -8.41 -0.12
C TYR A 73 0.44 -8.50 0.93
N ALA A 74 0.20 -8.03 2.16
CA ALA A 74 1.18 -8.11 3.25
C ALA A 74 1.52 -9.57 3.59
N SER A 75 0.52 -10.43 3.62
CA SER A 75 0.68 -11.86 3.89
C SER A 75 1.49 -12.55 2.78
N GLN A 76 1.24 -12.22 1.51
CA GLN A 76 2.04 -12.74 0.40
C GLN A 76 3.50 -12.28 0.49
N ASN A 77 3.74 -10.99 0.76
CA ASN A 77 5.09 -10.45 0.88
C ASN A 77 5.86 -11.06 2.06
N TYR A 78 5.22 -11.24 3.22
CA TYR A 78 5.83 -11.85 4.39
C TYR A 78 6.13 -13.35 4.20
N SER A 79 5.30 -14.05 3.42
CA SER A 79 5.52 -15.46 3.08
C SER A 79 6.73 -15.65 2.16
N LEU A 80 6.93 -14.74 1.21
CA LEU A 80 8.10 -14.73 0.32
C LEU A 80 9.40 -14.44 1.08
N ASP A 81 9.34 -13.61 2.13
CA ASP A 81 10.53 -13.23 2.92
C ASP A 81 10.99 -14.38 3.84
N LYS A 82 10.05 -15.13 4.43
CA LYS A 82 10.37 -16.38 5.16
C LYS A 82 10.97 -17.46 4.26
N GLY A 83 10.68 -17.43 2.96
CA GLY A 83 11.27 -18.34 1.97
C GLY A 83 12.77 -18.14 1.74
N ARG A 84 13.37 -17.01 2.16
CA ARG A 84 14.81 -16.73 1.98
C ARG A 84 15.69 -17.06 3.19
N ILE A 85 15.14 -17.48 4.34
CA ILE A 85 15.91 -17.67 5.57
C ILE A 85 16.25 -19.15 5.87
N GLN A 86 15.85 -20.14 5.08
CA GLN A 86 16.38 -21.50 5.27
C GLN A 86 16.58 -22.27 3.95
N ARG A 87 17.80 -22.18 3.42
CA ARG A 87 18.47 -23.37 2.88
C ARG A 87 19.99 -23.26 3.01
N PHE A 88 20.45 -23.17 4.26
CA PHE A 88 21.73 -23.78 4.62
C PHE A 88 21.42 -25.18 5.16
N GLN A 89 21.35 -26.15 4.27
CA GLN A 89 21.70 -27.54 4.53
C GLN A 89 22.77 -27.92 3.52
#